data_AF-A0A679JF92-F1
#
_entry.id   AF-A0A679JF92-F1
#
_cell.length_a   1.000
_cell.length_b   1.000
_cell.length_c   1.000
_cell.angle_alpha   90.00
_cell.angle_beta   90.00
_cell.angle_gamma   90.00
#
_symmetry.space_group_name_H-M   'P 1'
#
loop_
_entity.id
_entity.type
_entity.pdbx_description
1 polymer ?
#
loop_
_entity_poly.entity_id
_entity_poly.type
_entity_poly.pdbx_seq_one_letter_code
_entity_poly.pdbx_strand_id
1 'polypeptide(L)'
;MTQAMTHAVPQAGPAAVAPIEPMLFRQLLGCFPTGVAVITTRDAVGRPVGLTCNSFSSVSLEPPLVLFSLRKASSLVGAFREGEGFAINILSQRQDALSGRFASSRIADKFEGVAWRPGPLGMPVIDDCLASFECSVHACHDAGDHHIFIGEVKHMGGGSADHALVFYKGAYMMLAESLRTLVVQGRLGSADLDEAYRTLYGTLLRLACDRATDAELDAVEKAVDDIERHQGTDTLAQRIESASRFFCAIADAGHNEALMLMAQTMTSILRERMTHVIPVLPRPDLFPLRRRVVHCLRRRDADGAVAALDELITKLRKDAPVASPAAAA
;
A
#
# COMPACT_ATOMS: atom_id res chain seq x y z
N MET A 1 24.96 -57.31 22.95
CA MET A 1 23.55 -56.92 23.12
C MET A 1 23.54 -55.44 23.48
N THR A 2 23.29 -54.58 22.50
CA THR A 2 23.33 -53.11 22.67
C THR A 2 21.88 -52.62 22.58
N GLN A 3 21.32 -52.16 23.71
CA GLN A 3 19.98 -51.59 23.78
C GLN A 3 19.98 -50.19 23.13
N ALA A 4 19.15 -50.01 22.11
CA ALA A 4 18.85 -48.71 21.56
C ALA A 4 17.81 -48.01 22.45
N MET A 5 18.20 -46.91 23.10
CA MET A 5 17.28 -46.00 23.76
C MET A 5 16.59 -45.12 22.71
N THR A 6 15.30 -45.34 22.50
CA THR A 6 14.42 -44.47 21.72
C THR A 6 13.95 -43.31 22.59
N HIS A 7 14.53 -42.13 22.39
CA HIS A 7 13.99 -40.88 22.93
C HIS A 7 12.72 -40.52 22.15
N ALA A 8 11.55 -40.72 22.76
CA ALA A 8 10.29 -40.20 22.24
C ALA A 8 10.28 -38.67 22.40
N VAL A 9 10.15 -37.94 21.29
CA VAL A 9 9.91 -36.50 21.28
C VAL A 9 8.48 -36.25 21.82
N PRO A 10 8.28 -35.41 22.84
CA PRO A 10 6.95 -35.11 23.33
C PRO A 10 6.20 -34.31 22.26
N GLN A 11 5.11 -34.87 21.74
CA GLN A 11 4.19 -34.16 20.87
C GLN A 11 3.47 -33.10 21.70
N ALA A 12 3.73 -31.82 21.42
CA ALA A 12 2.95 -30.72 21.98
C ALA A 12 1.51 -30.87 21.47
N GLY A 13 0.57 -31.03 22.40
CA GLY A 13 -0.86 -31.02 22.08
C GLY A 13 -1.25 -29.70 21.40
N PRO A 14 -2.37 -29.67 20.65
CA PRO A 14 -2.80 -28.45 19.97
C PRO A 14 -2.95 -27.31 20.99
N ALA A 15 -2.21 -26.23 20.76
CA ALA A 15 -2.29 -25.03 21.59
C ALA A 15 -3.75 -24.54 21.61
N ALA A 16 -4.24 -24.14 22.79
CA ALA A 16 -5.56 -23.55 22.93
C ALA A 16 -5.69 -22.35 21.98
N VAL A 17 -6.66 -22.41 21.08
CA VAL A 17 -6.88 -21.36 20.08
C VAL A 17 -7.41 -20.12 20.80
N ALA A 18 -6.59 -19.07 20.84
CA ALA A 18 -6.99 -17.78 21.39
C ALA A 18 -8.15 -17.18 20.56
N PRO A 19 -9.11 -16.49 21.19
CA PRO A 19 -10.18 -15.82 20.46
C PRO A 19 -9.61 -14.74 19.53
N ILE A 20 -10.19 -14.62 18.34
CA ILE A 20 -9.76 -13.63 17.34
C ILE A 20 -10.27 -12.24 17.75
N GLU A 21 -9.35 -11.29 17.95
CA GLU A 21 -9.68 -9.91 18.25
C GLU A 21 -10.10 -9.17 16.96
N PRO A 22 -11.32 -8.60 16.87
CA PRO A 22 -11.85 -8.05 15.61
C PRO A 22 -11.06 -6.89 15.01
N MET A 23 -10.48 -5.99 15.82
CA MET A 23 -9.72 -4.87 15.28
C MET A 23 -8.39 -5.33 14.67
N LEU A 24 -7.67 -6.19 15.36
CA LEU A 24 -6.45 -6.84 14.89
C LEU A 24 -6.74 -7.68 13.64
N PHE A 25 -7.84 -8.43 13.61
CA PHE A 25 -8.23 -9.18 12.42
C PHE A 25 -8.44 -8.26 11.21
N ARG A 26 -9.18 -7.16 11.38
CA ARG A 26 -9.36 -6.15 10.31
C ARG A 26 -8.04 -5.51 9.88
N GLN A 27 -7.17 -5.18 10.83
CA GLN A 27 -5.86 -4.60 10.55
C GLN A 27 -4.99 -5.56 9.73
N LEU A 28 -4.96 -6.85 10.10
CA LEU A 28 -4.17 -7.87 9.41
C LEU A 28 -4.74 -8.21 8.03
N LEU A 29 -6.06 -8.18 7.84
CA LEU A 29 -6.67 -8.28 6.51
C LEU A 29 -6.20 -7.15 5.58
N GLY A 30 -5.99 -5.94 6.13
CA GLY A 30 -5.48 -4.79 5.39
C GLY A 30 -4.05 -4.94 4.86
N CYS A 31 -3.33 -6.00 5.26
CA CYS A 31 -2.00 -6.31 4.70
C CYS A 31 -2.06 -6.88 3.28
N PHE A 32 -3.23 -7.34 2.81
CA PHE A 32 -3.42 -7.78 1.43
C PHE A 32 -3.90 -6.58 0.58
N PRO A 33 -3.04 -6.00 -0.28
CA PRO A 33 -3.45 -4.88 -1.12
C PRO A 33 -4.49 -5.35 -2.15
N THR A 34 -5.51 -4.55 -2.38
CA THR A 34 -6.53 -4.83 -3.39
C THR A 34 -6.75 -3.62 -4.29
N GLY A 35 -7.22 -3.88 -5.52
CA GLY A 35 -7.85 -2.84 -6.31
C GLY A 35 -9.18 -2.40 -5.68
N VAL A 36 -9.70 -1.28 -6.16
CA VAL A 36 -11.02 -0.78 -5.74
C VAL A 36 -12.00 -0.89 -6.91
N ALA A 37 -13.21 -1.38 -6.61
CA ALA A 37 -14.30 -1.43 -7.57
C ALA A 37 -15.54 -0.72 -7.04
N VAL A 38 -16.39 -0.24 -7.93
CA VAL A 38 -17.78 0.14 -7.63
C VAL A 38 -18.71 -0.90 -8.25
N ILE A 39 -19.45 -1.59 -7.39
CA ILE A 39 -20.47 -2.56 -7.79
C ILE A 39 -21.79 -1.83 -7.92
N THR A 40 -22.42 -1.97 -9.07
CA THR A 40 -23.65 -1.25 -9.41
C THR A 40 -24.73 -2.21 -9.88
N THR A 41 -25.98 -1.82 -9.66
CA THR A 41 -27.16 -2.52 -10.17
C THR A 41 -28.32 -1.51 -10.26
N ARG A 42 -29.53 -1.99 -10.49
CA ARG A 42 -30.75 -1.19 -10.43
C ARG A 42 -31.59 -1.62 -9.23
N ASP A 43 -32.23 -0.67 -8.58
CA ASP A 43 -33.25 -0.98 -7.58
C ASP A 43 -34.56 -1.49 -8.23
N ALA A 44 -35.54 -1.86 -7.41
CA ALA A 44 -36.83 -2.39 -7.87
C ALA A 44 -37.63 -1.42 -8.76
N VAL A 45 -37.29 -0.13 -8.76
CA VAL A 45 -37.95 0.91 -9.58
C VAL A 45 -37.07 1.28 -10.79
N GLY A 46 -35.97 0.56 -11.01
CA GLY A 46 -35.05 0.76 -12.13
C GLY A 46 -33.99 1.85 -11.92
N ARG A 47 -33.90 2.45 -10.73
CA ARG A 47 -32.91 3.51 -10.46
C ARG A 47 -31.51 2.93 -10.22
N PRO A 48 -30.44 3.58 -10.69
CA PRO A 48 -29.08 3.10 -10.47
C PRO A 48 -28.72 3.18 -8.98
N VAL A 49 -28.17 2.07 -8.47
CA VAL A 49 -27.65 1.98 -7.10
C VAL A 49 -26.30 1.29 -7.12
N GLY A 50 -25.46 1.58 -6.13
CA GLY A 50 -24.13 0.97 -6.07
C GLY A 50 -23.38 1.22 -4.77
N LEU A 51 -22.29 0.49 -4.63
CA LEU A 51 -21.38 0.58 -3.49
C LEU A 51 -19.93 0.39 -3.90
N THR A 52 -19.03 0.98 -3.13
CA THR A 52 -17.61 0.69 -3.22
C THR A 52 -17.34 -0.67 -2.59
N CYS A 53 -16.48 -1.46 -3.24
CA CYS A 53 -16.10 -2.78 -2.81
C CYS A 53 -14.61 -3.01 -3.13
N ASN A 54 -13.91 -3.63 -2.19
CA ASN A 54 -12.53 -4.06 -2.36
C ASN A 54 -12.36 -5.58 -2.13
N SER A 55 -13.48 -6.32 -2.05
CA SER A 55 -13.54 -7.78 -1.94
C SER A 55 -13.77 -8.49 -3.28
N PHE A 56 -13.70 -7.74 -4.38
CA PHE A 56 -13.79 -8.29 -5.73
C PHE A 56 -12.65 -9.30 -5.98
N SER A 57 -12.97 -10.43 -6.59
CA SER A 57 -11.98 -11.41 -7.05
C SER A 57 -12.47 -12.18 -8.27
N SER A 58 -11.54 -12.64 -9.12
CA SER A 58 -11.81 -13.62 -10.17
C SER A 58 -11.93 -15.03 -9.59
N VAL A 59 -12.81 -15.86 -10.15
CA VAL A 59 -13.12 -17.21 -9.65
C VAL A 59 -12.84 -18.29 -10.68
N SER A 60 -13.36 -18.14 -11.90
CA SER A 60 -13.27 -19.15 -12.94
C SER A 60 -13.13 -18.51 -14.32
N LEU A 61 -12.47 -19.23 -15.24
CA LEU A 61 -12.41 -18.87 -16.65
C LEU A 61 -13.53 -19.53 -17.47
N GLU A 62 -13.95 -20.75 -17.11
CA GLU A 62 -15.03 -21.47 -17.78
C GLU A 62 -15.96 -22.17 -16.77
N PRO A 63 -17.22 -21.72 -16.60
CA PRO A 63 -17.75 -20.44 -17.11
C PRO A 63 -16.98 -19.25 -16.50
N PRO A 64 -17.01 -18.06 -17.13
CA PRO A 64 -16.28 -16.89 -16.63
C PRO A 64 -16.96 -16.33 -15.37
N LEU A 65 -16.40 -16.64 -14.20
CA LEU A 65 -16.98 -16.29 -12.90
C LEU A 65 -16.11 -15.29 -12.13
N VAL A 66 -16.77 -14.35 -11.48
CA VAL A 66 -16.21 -13.37 -10.54
C VAL A 66 -17.04 -13.33 -9.27
N LEU A 67 -16.50 -12.81 -8.18
CA LEU A 67 -17.24 -12.64 -6.93
C LEU A 67 -17.01 -11.29 -6.27
N PHE A 68 -17.91 -10.94 -5.37
CA PHE A 68 -17.72 -9.91 -4.35
C PHE A 68 -18.55 -10.23 -3.09
N SER A 69 -18.16 -9.65 -1.96
CA SER A 69 -18.87 -9.80 -0.70
C SER A 69 -19.63 -8.53 -0.33
N LEU A 70 -20.90 -8.67 0.04
CA LEU A 70 -21.78 -7.58 0.47
C LEU A 70 -22.25 -7.82 1.89
N ARG A 71 -22.09 -6.82 2.76
CA ARG A 71 -22.54 -6.92 4.16
C ARG A 71 -24.05 -7.11 4.21
N LYS A 72 -24.53 -8.06 5.03
CA LYS A 72 -25.96 -8.35 5.21
C LYS A 72 -26.78 -7.14 5.69
N ALA A 73 -26.15 -6.25 6.43
CA ALA A 73 -26.76 -5.02 6.93
C ALA A 73 -26.87 -3.90 5.86
N SER A 74 -26.37 -4.11 4.64
CA SER A 74 -26.50 -3.13 3.57
C SER A 74 -27.95 -3.05 3.08
N SER A 75 -28.47 -1.83 2.91
CA SER A 75 -29.78 -1.60 2.30
C SER A 75 -29.86 -2.07 0.84
N LEU A 76 -28.72 -2.28 0.18
CA LEU A 76 -28.66 -2.70 -1.21
C LEU A 76 -28.79 -4.21 -1.41
N VAL A 77 -28.81 -5.03 -0.35
CA VAL A 77 -28.89 -6.50 -0.48
C VAL A 77 -30.09 -6.94 -1.33
N GLY A 78 -31.25 -6.31 -1.14
CA GLY A 78 -32.46 -6.59 -1.94
C GLY A 78 -32.24 -6.34 -3.42
N ALA A 79 -31.67 -5.19 -3.77
CA ALA A 79 -31.40 -4.82 -5.17
C ALA A 79 -30.47 -5.82 -5.88
N PHE A 80 -29.46 -6.36 -5.18
CA PHE A 80 -28.55 -7.35 -5.77
C PHE A 80 -29.13 -8.78 -5.80
N ARG A 81 -29.99 -9.15 -4.84
CA ARG A 81 -30.59 -10.50 -4.80
C ARG A 81 -31.76 -10.66 -5.75
N GLU A 82 -32.57 -9.61 -5.89
CA GLU A 82 -33.81 -9.62 -6.68
C GLU A 82 -33.60 -9.01 -8.08
N GLY A 83 -32.50 -8.29 -8.29
CA GLY A 83 -32.16 -7.67 -9.57
C GLY A 83 -31.71 -8.65 -10.64
N GLU A 84 -31.72 -8.19 -11.89
CA GLU A 84 -31.38 -8.98 -13.08
C GLU A 84 -29.87 -9.26 -13.23
N GLY A 85 -29.03 -8.54 -12.47
CA GLY A 85 -27.58 -8.61 -12.57
C GLY A 85 -26.89 -7.45 -11.87
N PHE A 86 -25.60 -7.31 -12.14
CA PHE A 86 -24.79 -6.20 -11.63
C PHE A 86 -23.61 -5.90 -12.55
N ALA A 87 -23.10 -4.67 -12.49
CA ALA A 87 -21.83 -4.31 -13.11
C ALA A 87 -20.74 -4.07 -12.05
N ILE A 88 -19.55 -4.59 -12.32
CA ILE A 88 -18.32 -4.33 -11.57
C ILE A 88 -17.52 -3.29 -12.35
N ASN A 89 -17.28 -2.12 -11.75
CA ASN A 89 -16.51 -1.04 -12.36
C ASN A 89 -15.16 -0.92 -11.64
N ILE A 90 -14.06 -1.33 -12.27
CA ILE A 90 -12.71 -1.28 -11.69
C ILE A 90 -12.17 0.14 -11.77
N LEU A 91 -11.91 0.76 -10.62
CA LEU A 91 -11.58 2.18 -10.57
C LEU A 91 -10.13 2.46 -10.95
N SER A 92 -9.95 3.55 -11.69
CA SER A 92 -8.63 4.12 -11.93
C SER A 92 -8.17 4.96 -10.73
N GLN A 93 -6.87 5.21 -10.64
CA GLN A 93 -6.25 6.02 -9.58
C GLN A 93 -6.85 7.43 -9.46
N ARG A 94 -7.50 7.94 -10.51
CA ARG A 94 -8.12 9.28 -10.54
C ARG A 94 -9.52 9.32 -9.93
N GLN A 95 -10.05 8.16 -9.53
CA GLN A 95 -11.43 7.99 -9.07
C GLN A 95 -11.53 7.71 -7.56
N ASP A 96 -10.58 8.21 -6.76
CA ASP A 96 -10.59 8.11 -5.30
C ASP A 96 -11.82 8.82 -4.68
N ALA A 97 -12.19 9.99 -5.19
CA ALA A 97 -13.38 10.72 -4.78
C ALA A 97 -14.67 9.92 -5.06
N LEU A 98 -14.72 9.24 -6.22
CA LEU A 98 -15.82 8.35 -6.60
C LEU A 98 -15.91 7.16 -5.63
N SER A 99 -14.78 6.53 -5.31
CA SER A 99 -14.71 5.47 -4.32
C SER A 99 -15.24 5.92 -2.94
N GLY A 100 -14.82 7.10 -2.45
CA GLY A 100 -15.32 7.66 -1.19
C GLY A 100 -16.83 7.91 -1.21
N ARG A 101 -17.35 8.44 -2.33
CA ARG A 101 -18.78 8.68 -2.54
C ARG A 101 -19.61 7.40 -2.43
N PHE A 102 -19.21 6.36 -3.15
CA PHE A 102 -19.93 5.10 -3.17
C PHE A 102 -19.78 4.27 -1.88
N ALA A 103 -18.75 4.54 -1.06
CA ALA A 103 -18.59 3.98 0.28
C ALA A 103 -19.45 4.68 1.35
N SER A 104 -19.83 5.95 1.14
CA SER A 104 -20.55 6.75 2.12
C SER A 104 -22.00 6.29 2.31
N SER A 105 -22.46 6.18 3.56
CA SER A 105 -23.87 5.98 3.90
C SER A 105 -24.66 7.29 4.04
N ARG A 106 -23.97 8.45 3.99
CA ARG A 106 -24.58 9.78 4.20
C ARG A 106 -25.09 10.42 2.91
N ILE A 107 -24.64 9.93 1.77
CA ILE A 107 -25.01 10.45 0.45
C ILE A 107 -26.24 9.69 -0.02
N ALA A 108 -27.35 10.40 -0.19
CA ALA A 108 -28.63 9.81 -0.60
C ALA A 108 -28.60 9.38 -2.07
N ASP A 109 -28.21 10.28 -2.98
CA ASP A 109 -27.98 9.97 -4.39
C ASP A 109 -26.48 9.93 -4.70
N LYS A 110 -25.98 8.70 -4.87
CA LYS A 110 -24.56 8.46 -5.18
C LYS A 110 -24.22 8.68 -6.66
N PHE A 111 -25.22 8.69 -7.54
CA PHE A 111 -25.04 8.84 -8.98
C PHE A 111 -25.18 10.30 -9.45
N GLU A 112 -25.70 11.19 -8.61
CA GLU A 112 -25.80 12.63 -8.93
C GLU A 112 -24.44 13.21 -9.35
N GLY A 113 -24.32 13.67 -10.60
CA GLY A 113 -23.06 14.22 -11.13
C GLY A 113 -21.94 13.20 -11.35
N VAL A 114 -22.26 11.90 -11.35
CA VAL A 114 -21.36 10.83 -11.82
C VAL A 114 -21.68 10.55 -13.29
N ALA A 115 -20.67 10.51 -14.15
CA ALA A 115 -20.83 10.09 -15.54
C ALA A 115 -20.96 8.56 -15.59
N TRP A 116 -22.06 8.07 -16.16
CA TRP A 116 -22.33 6.66 -16.33
C TRP A 116 -23.30 6.44 -17.49
N ARG A 117 -23.33 5.20 -17.99
CA ARG A 117 -24.24 4.77 -19.06
C ARG A 117 -24.79 3.37 -18.79
N PRO A 118 -25.99 3.02 -19.27
CA PRO A 118 -26.43 1.64 -19.27
C PRO A 118 -25.55 0.81 -20.20
N GLY A 119 -25.01 -0.31 -19.71
CA GLY A 119 -24.33 -1.32 -20.52
C GLY A 119 -25.32 -2.18 -21.32
N PRO A 120 -24.87 -3.20 -22.09
CA PRO A 120 -25.76 -4.07 -22.86
C PRO A 120 -26.73 -4.91 -22.03
N LEU A 121 -26.43 -5.22 -20.76
CA LEU A 121 -27.39 -5.81 -19.81
C LEU A 121 -28.22 -4.72 -19.10
N GLY A 122 -27.96 -3.46 -19.46
CA GLY A 122 -28.55 -2.25 -18.90
C GLY A 122 -27.99 -1.88 -17.51
N MET A 123 -27.03 -2.63 -16.98
CA MET A 123 -26.43 -2.30 -15.68
C MET A 123 -25.68 -0.96 -15.76
N PRO A 124 -25.65 -0.15 -14.69
CA PRO A 124 -24.96 1.13 -14.70
C PRO A 124 -23.44 0.95 -14.83
N VAL A 125 -22.86 1.26 -15.98
CA VAL A 125 -21.41 1.26 -16.20
C VAL A 125 -20.88 2.67 -16.01
N ILE A 126 -19.94 2.85 -15.09
CA ILE A 126 -19.34 4.15 -14.79
C ILE A 126 -18.24 4.46 -15.80
N ASP A 127 -18.19 5.70 -16.28
CA ASP A 127 -17.20 6.14 -17.25
C ASP A 127 -15.80 6.27 -16.61
N ASP A 128 -14.76 6.27 -17.45
CA ASP A 128 -13.33 6.41 -17.07
C ASP A 128 -12.76 5.36 -16.10
N CYS A 129 -13.51 4.30 -15.81
CA CYS A 129 -13.00 3.11 -15.13
C CYS A 129 -11.97 2.37 -16.00
N LEU A 130 -11.10 1.57 -15.38
CA LEU A 130 -10.09 0.77 -16.10
C LEU A 130 -10.72 -0.39 -16.86
N ALA A 131 -11.73 -0.99 -16.26
CA ALA A 131 -12.49 -2.09 -16.84
C ALA A 131 -13.88 -2.14 -16.22
N SER A 132 -14.82 -2.70 -16.97
CA SER A 132 -16.18 -2.98 -16.51
C SER A 132 -16.58 -4.40 -16.86
N PHE A 133 -17.27 -5.09 -15.94
CA PHE A 133 -17.82 -6.42 -16.15
C PHE A 133 -19.31 -6.41 -15.80
N GLU A 134 -20.16 -6.74 -16.76
CA GLU A 134 -21.59 -6.94 -16.53
C GLU A 134 -21.87 -8.42 -16.35
N CYS A 135 -22.53 -8.71 -15.23
CA CYS A 135 -22.72 -10.06 -14.75
C CYS A 135 -24.20 -10.35 -14.51
N SER A 136 -24.63 -11.57 -14.83
CA SER A 136 -25.84 -12.15 -14.25
C SER A 136 -25.49 -12.80 -12.91
N VAL A 137 -26.40 -12.79 -11.94
CA VAL A 137 -26.20 -13.48 -10.67
C VAL A 137 -26.14 -14.99 -10.92
N HIS A 138 -24.98 -15.60 -10.65
CA HIS A 138 -24.78 -17.04 -10.78
C HIS A 138 -25.12 -17.77 -9.47
N ALA A 139 -24.67 -17.24 -8.34
CA ALA A 139 -24.99 -17.77 -7.02
C ALA A 139 -24.89 -16.68 -5.94
N CYS A 140 -25.60 -16.89 -4.82
CA CYS A 140 -25.49 -16.07 -3.62
C CYS A 140 -25.38 -16.98 -2.40
N HIS A 141 -24.27 -16.91 -1.67
CA HIS A 141 -24.00 -17.74 -0.51
C HIS A 141 -24.01 -16.92 0.78
N ASP A 142 -24.45 -17.55 1.87
CA ASP A 142 -24.34 -17.00 3.22
C ASP A 142 -22.91 -17.18 3.73
N ALA A 143 -22.28 -16.11 4.23
CA ALA A 143 -20.90 -16.13 4.71
C ALA A 143 -20.71 -15.18 5.91
N GLY A 144 -21.10 -15.64 7.10
CA GLY A 144 -20.94 -14.85 8.32
C GLY A 144 -21.83 -13.61 8.32
N ASP A 145 -21.24 -12.42 8.42
CA ASP A 145 -21.96 -11.13 8.36
C ASP A 145 -22.09 -10.57 6.93
N HIS A 146 -21.65 -11.32 5.91
CA HIS A 146 -21.75 -10.99 4.50
C HIS A 146 -22.52 -12.04 3.69
N HIS A 147 -22.97 -11.63 2.51
CA HIS A 147 -23.33 -12.50 1.40
C HIS A 147 -22.20 -12.49 0.36
N ILE A 148 -21.82 -13.65 -0.14
CA ILE A 148 -20.92 -13.78 -1.29
C ILE A 148 -21.78 -13.89 -2.54
N PHE A 149 -21.69 -12.89 -3.41
CA PHE A 149 -22.30 -12.92 -4.72
C PHE A 149 -21.28 -13.42 -5.73
N ILE A 150 -21.65 -14.46 -6.49
CA ILE A 150 -20.91 -14.97 -7.63
C ILE A 150 -21.66 -14.52 -8.88
N GLY A 151 -20.97 -13.82 -9.76
CA GLY A 151 -21.50 -13.36 -11.05
C GLY A 151 -20.86 -14.13 -12.19
N GLU A 152 -21.67 -14.50 -13.17
CA GLU A 152 -21.17 -14.96 -14.46
C GLU A 152 -21.07 -13.77 -15.41
N VAL A 153 -19.87 -13.51 -15.93
CA VAL A 153 -19.60 -12.37 -16.81
C VAL A 153 -20.25 -12.63 -18.17
N LYS A 154 -21.15 -11.72 -18.56
CA LYS A 154 -21.87 -11.77 -19.85
C LYS A 154 -21.37 -10.73 -20.83
N HIS A 155 -20.86 -9.61 -20.33
CA HIS A 155 -20.25 -8.57 -21.14
C HIS A 155 -19.10 -7.91 -20.37
N MET A 156 -18.05 -7.50 -21.07
CA MET A 156 -16.90 -6.82 -20.47
C MET A 156 -16.34 -5.77 -21.42
N GLY A 157 -15.73 -4.73 -20.85
CA GLY A 157 -15.08 -3.66 -21.60
C GLY A 157 -13.83 -3.19 -20.88
N GLY A 158 -12.80 -2.86 -21.65
CA GLY A 158 -11.66 -2.06 -21.18
C GLY A 158 -12.02 -0.57 -21.20
N GLY A 159 -11.35 0.20 -20.37
CA GLY A 159 -11.53 1.66 -20.30
C GLY A 159 -10.20 2.39 -20.28
N SER A 160 -10.01 3.29 -19.33
CA SER A 160 -8.83 4.16 -19.26
C SER A 160 -7.52 3.35 -19.22
N ALA A 161 -6.46 3.89 -19.83
CA ALA A 161 -5.10 3.37 -19.74
C ALA A 161 -4.35 3.83 -18.46
N ASP A 162 -5.07 4.46 -17.53
CA ASP A 162 -4.55 4.87 -16.22
C ASP A 162 -4.14 3.68 -15.34
N HIS A 163 -3.48 3.96 -14.21
CA HIS A 163 -3.18 2.96 -13.19
C HIS A 163 -4.39 2.66 -12.28
N ALA A 164 -4.38 1.50 -11.63
CA ALA A 164 -5.45 1.08 -10.71
C ALA A 164 -5.44 1.87 -9.41
N LEU A 165 -6.63 2.20 -8.89
CA LEU A 165 -6.77 2.65 -7.52
C LEU A 165 -6.53 1.47 -6.58
N VAL A 166 -5.51 1.57 -5.73
CA VAL A 166 -5.13 0.52 -4.78
C VAL A 166 -5.50 0.92 -3.36
N PHE A 167 -6.08 -0.02 -2.61
CA PHE A 167 -6.39 0.12 -1.19
C PHE A 167 -5.49 -0.79 -0.36
N TYR A 168 -4.79 -0.23 0.61
CA TYR A 168 -3.82 -0.94 1.46
C TYR A 168 -3.84 -0.35 2.86
N LYS A 169 -3.86 -1.22 3.90
CA LYS A 169 -3.89 -0.81 5.32
C LYS A 169 -4.92 0.28 5.67
N GLY A 170 -6.07 0.27 5.00
CA GLY A 170 -7.14 1.23 5.28
C GLY A 170 -7.03 2.57 4.54
N ALA A 171 -6.06 2.74 3.63
CA ALA A 171 -5.83 3.98 2.88
C ALA A 171 -5.66 3.70 1.37
N TYR A 172 -5.94 4.72 0.54
CA TYR A 172 -5.61 4.66 -0.89
C TYR A 172 -4.12 4.86 -1.10
N MET A 173 -3.47 3.97 -1.84
CA MET A 173 -2.09 4.16 -2.29
C MET A 173 -2.07 5.00 -3.57
N MET A 174 -1.95 6.32 -3.45
CA MET A 174 -1.86 7.22 -4.62
C MET A 174 -0.45 7.76 -4.91
N LEU A 175 0.48 7.74 -3.94
CA LEU A 175 1.72 8.52 -4.06
C LEU A 175 2.93 7.70 -4.56
N ALA A 176 3.02 6.41 -4.21
CA ALA A 176 4.22 5.63 -4.47
C ALA A 176 4.38 5.19 -5.93
N GLU A 177 3.30 4.81 -6.61
CA GLU A 177 3.34 4.35 -8.01
C GLU A 177 3.68 5.51 -8.97
N SER A 178 2.96 6.63 -8.84
CA SER A 178 3.14 7.82 -9.69
C SER A 178 4.52 8.45 -9.51
N LEU A 179 5.03 8.54 -8.28
CA LEU A 179 6.39 9.04 -8.05
C LEU A 179 7.45 8.04 -8.54
N ARG A 180 7.26 6.73 -8.35
CA ARG A 180 8.17 5.70 -8.90
C ARG A 180 8.31 5.82 -10.42
N THR A 181 7.19 5.95 -11.14
CA THR A 181 7.22 6.10 -12.61
C THR A 181 7.93 7.39 -13.04
N LEU A 182 7.69 8.51 -12.37
CA LEU A 182 8.39 9.77 -12.67
C LEU A 182 9.90 9.71 -12.39
N VAL A 183 10.31 8.97 -11.36
CA VAL A 183 11.72 8.75 -11.01
C VAL A 183 12.41 7.86 -12.05
N VAL A 184 11.80 6.73 -12.43
CA VAL A 184 12.35 5.80 -13.43
C VAL A 184 12.46 6.47 -14.80
N GLN A 185 11.49 7.32 -15.16
CA GLN A 185 11.50 8.09 -16.41
C GLN A 185 12.41 9.32 -16.37
N GLY A 186 13.10 9.60 -15.25
CA GLY A 186 13.97 10.77 -15.08
C GLY A 186 13.23 12.13 -15.10
N ARG A 187 11.90 12.13 -14.97
CA ARG A 187 11.05 13.32 -14.99
C ARG A 187 10.97 14.02 -13.64
N LEU A 188 11.34 13.32 -12.56
CA LEU A 188 11.54 13.88 -11.23
C LEU A 188 13.05 14.00 -10.98
N GLY A 189 13.54 15.24 -10.83
CA GLY A 189 14.96 15.50 -10.66
C GLY A 189 15.48 14.96 -9.33
N SER A 190 16.77 14.58 -9.28
CA SER A 190 17.43 14.19 -8.03
C SER A 190 17.43 15.33 -7.00
N ALA A 191 17.49 16.58 -7.44
CA ALA A 191 17.43 17.76 -6.56
C ALA A 191 16.09 17.89 -5.84
N ASP A 192 14.96 17.73 -6.55
CA ASP A 192 13.62 17.83 -5.98
C ASP A 192 13.35 16.70 -4.97
N LEU A 193 13.82 15.50 -5.28
CA LEU A 193 13.75 14.36 -4.37
C LEU A 193 14.57 14.58 -3.10
N ASP A 194 15.80 15.10 -3.24
CA ASP A 194 16.66 15.39 -2.10
C ASP A 194 16.05 16.47 -1.21
N GLU A 195 15.45 17.51 -1.79
CA GLU A 195 14.76 18.58 -1.07
C GLU A 195 13.53 18.04 -0.31
N ALA A 196 12.72 17.20 -0.98
CA ALA A 196 11.59 16.53 -0.34
C ALA A 196 12.05 15.62 0.81
N TYR A 197 13.14 14.86 0.61
CA TYR A 197 13.75 14.02 1.64
C TYR A 197 14.23 14.83 2.85
N ARG A 198 14.97 15.92 2.62
CA ARG A 198 15.47 16.82 3.67
C ARG A 198 14.33 17.44 4.47
N THR A 199 13.30 17.92 3.77
CA THR A 199 12.15 18.58 4.40
C THR A 199 11.35 17.61 5.27
N LEU A 200 11.04 16.44 4.71
CA LEU A 200 10.26 15.41 5.39
C LEU A 200 11.00 14.84 6.59
N TYR A 201 12.22 14.33 6.38
CA TYR A 201 12.99 13.72 7.45
C TYR A 201 13.54 14.74 8.45
N GLY A 202 13.79 15.97 8.02
CA GLY A 202 14.12 17.06 8.95
C GLY A 202 12.98 17.32 9.94
N THR A 203 11.73 17.29 9.46
CA THR A 203 10.55 17.41 10.33
C THR A 203 10.41 16.19 11.24
N LEU A 204 10.54 14.98 10.70
CA LEU A 204 10.46 13.74 11.49
C LEU A 204 11.54 13.66 12.58
N LEU A 205 12.77 14.10 12.30
CA LEU A 205 13.84 14.16 13.31
C LEU A 205 13.51 15.13 14.45
N ARG A 206 12.94 16.29 14.16
CA ARG A 206 12.48 17.22 15.20
C ARG A 206 11.40 16.60 16.07
N LEU A 207 10.43 15.92 15.45
CA LEU A 207 9.38 15.22 16.17
C LEU A 207 9.92 14.04 16.99
N ALA A 208 10.87 13.28 16.44
CA ALA A 208 11.51 12.18 17.15
C ALA A 208 12.33 12.67 18.35
N CYS A 209 13.05 13.79 18.22
CA CYS A 209 13.68 14.44 19.38
C CYS A 209 12.66 14.76 20.47
N ASP A 210 11.46 15.21 20.12
CA ASP A 210 10.43 15.56 21.13
C ASP A 210 9.73 14.32 21.72
N ARG A 211 9.44 13.30 20.90
CA ARG A 211 8.43 12.28 21.21
C ARG A 211 8.98 10.86 21.41
N ALA A 212 10.15 10.55 20.85
CA ALA A 212 10.63 9.17 20.81
C ALA A 212 10.95 8.63 22.21
N THR A 213 10.64 7.35 22.42
CA THR A 213 11.05 6.58 23.59
C THR A 213 12.49 6.06 23.44
N ASP A 214 13.15 5.69 24.54
CA ASP A 214 14.50 5.13 24.48
C ASP A 214 14.55 3.83 23.66
N ALA A 215 13.51 3.00 23.72
CA ALA A 215 13.40 1.78 22.92
C ALA A 215 13.31 2.07 21.41
N GLU A 216 12.65 3.16 21.01
CA GLU A 216 12.61 3.59 19.60
C GLU A 216 13.95 4.14 19.15
N LEU A 217 14.67 4.86 20.01
CA LEU A 217 16.04 5.31 19.73
C LEU A 217 17.02 4.13 19.65
N ASP A 218 16.85 3.09 20.48
CA ASP A 218 17.59 1.82 20.37
C ASP A 218 17.34 1.16 18.99
N ALA A 219 16.11 1.25 18.46
CA ALA A 219 15.79 0.71 17.15
C ALA A 219 16.48 1.48 16.00
N VAL A 220 16.56 2.81 16.10
CA VAL A 220 17.32 3.64 15.14
C VAL A 220 18.81 3.28 15.20
N GLU A 221 19.36 3.14 16.40
CA GLU A 221 20.76 2.77 16.61
C GLU A 221 21.08 1.38 16.05
N LYS A 222 20.21 0.41 16.31
CA LYS A 222 20.31 -0.94 15.74
C LYS A 222 20.27 -0.92 14.21
N ALA A 223 19.48 -0.05 13.60
CA ALA A 223 19.45 0.09 12.14
C ALA A 223 20.80 0.64 11.60
N VAL A 224 21.46 1.54 12.33
CA VAL A 224 22.81 2.01 11.99
C VAL A 224 23.83 0.88 12.12
N ASP A 225 23.80 0.12 13.22
CA ASP A 225 24.65 -1.05 13.41
C ASP A 225 24.50 -2.06 12.26
N ASP A 226 23.25 -2.33 11.85
CA ASP A 226 22.98 -3.25 10.75
C ASP A 226 23.64 -2.74 9.46
N ILE A 227 23.50 -1.45 9.11
CA ILE A 227 24.18 -0.88 7.93
C ILE A 227 25.71 -1.05 8.03
N GLU A 228 26.29 -0.81 9.20
CA GLU A 228 27.73 -0.92 9.42
C GLU A 228 28.23 -2.36 9.38
N ARG A 229 27.41 -3.36 9.67
CA ARG A 229 27.79 -4.78 9.58
C ARG A 229 27.87 -5.29 8.13
N HIS A 230 27.11 -4.69 7.21
CA HIS A 230 26.98 -5.20 5.83
C HIS A 230 28.07 -4.66 4.88
N GLN A 231 29.35 -4.92 5.17
CA GLN A 231 30.49 -4.26 4.50
C GLN A 231 31.12 -4.99 3.29
N GLY A 232 30.74 -6.24 2.98
CA GLY A 232 31.54 -6.99 1.98
C GLY A 232 30.89 -8.16 1.23
N THR A 233 30.04 -8.98 1.86
CA THR A 233 29.54 -10.23 1.25
C THR A 233 28.03 -10.26 1.01
N ASP A 234 27.32 -9.21 1.40
CA ASP A 234 25.86 -9.22 1.41
C ASP A 234 25.27 -8.99 0.02
N THR A 235 24.05 -9.47 -0.18
CA THR A 235 23.30 -9.22 -1.41
C THR A 235 22.89 -7.74 -1.52
N LEU A 236 22.66 -7.25 -2.75
CA LEU A 236 22.12 -5.90 -2.99
C LEU A 236 20.82 -5.66 -2.20
N ALA A 237 19.94 -6.68 -2.15
CA ALA A 237 18.68 -6.63 -1.42
C ALA A 237 18.89 -6.40 0.09
N GLN A 238 19.87 -7.07 0.72
CA GLN A 238 20.18 -6.89 2.14
C GLN A 238 20.70 -5.48 2.44
N ARG A 239 21.55 -4.91 1.56
CA ARG A 239 22.05 -3.53 1.71
C ARG A 239 20.94 -2.48 1.57
N ILE A 240 20.02 -2.69 0.64
CA ILE A 240 18.88 -1.81 0.42
C ILE A 240 17.92 -1.86 1.62
N GLU A 241 17.67 -3.05 2.16
CA GLU A 241 16.80 -3.25 3.31
C GLU A 241 17.39 -2.61 4.58
N SER A 242 18.70 -2.80 4.85
CA SER A 242 19.35 -2.17 6.00
C SER A 242 19.35 -0.64 5.90
N ALA A 243 19.62 -0.08 4.71
CA ALA A 243 19.55 1.36 4.47
C ALA A 243 18.12 1.91 4.64
N SER A 244 17.11 1.20 4.13
CA SER A 244 15.69 1.58 4.28
C SER A 244 15.27 1.60 5.75
N ARG A 245 15.71 0.61 6.54
CA ARG A 245 15.32 0.44 7.94
C ARG A 245 15.71 1.63 8.82
N PHE A 246 16.87 2.24 8.56
CA PHE A 246 17.30 3.45 9.27
C PHE A 246 16.29 4.59 9.12
N PHE A 247 15.83 4.83 7.89
CA PHE A 247 14.84 5.86 7.60
C PHE A 247 13.45 5.49 8.14
N CYS A 248 13.04 4.22 8.07
CA CYS A 248 11.78 3.79 8.68
C CYS A 248 11.78 4.01 10.21
N ALA A 249 12.86 3.63 10.90
CA ALA A 249 12.97 3.80 12.35
C ALA A 249 12.88 5.27 12.79
N ILE A 250 13.48 6.20 12.03
CA ILE A 250 13.33 7.65 12.28
C ILE A 250 11.88 8.09 12.11
N ALA A 251 11.19 7.59 11.07
CA ALA A 251 9.81 7.96 10.81
C ALA A 251 8.87 7.48 11.92
N ASP A 252 9.03 6.23 12.36
CA ASP A 252 8.26 5.62 13.45
C ASP A 252 8.45 6.41 14.76
N ALA A 253 9.69 6.78 15.09
CA ALA A 253 10.03 7.57 16.26
C ALA A 253 9.41 8.98 16.27
N GLY A 254 8.97 9.49 15.11
CA GLY A 254 8.34 10.81 14.98
C GLY A 254 6.88 10.88 15.44
N HIS A 255 6.20 9.74 15.65
CA HIS A 255 4.79 9.68 16.10
C HIS A 255 3.86 10.63 15.33
N ASN A 256 3.94 10.62 14.00
CA ASN A 256 3.04 11.38 13.12
C ASN A 256 2.66 10.51 11.92
N GLU A 257 1.45 9.96 11.96
CA GLU A 257 0.97 8.99 10.96
C GLU A 257 1.02 9.54 9.52
N ALA A 258 0.66 10.81 9.32
CA ALA A 258 0.68 11.42 7.99
C ALA A 258 2.10 11.51 7.43
N LEU A 259 3.06 12.01 8.23
CA LEU A 259 4.46 12.10 7.81
C LEU A 259 5.11 10.72 7.68
N MET A 260 4.72 9.75 8.50
CA MET A 260 5.17 8.35 8.37
C MET A 260 4.74 7.73 7.03
N LEU A 261 3.49 7.94 6.60
CA LEU A 261 3.01 7.45 5.30
C LEU A 261 3.77 8.10 4.14
N MET A 262 4.05 9.41 4.24
CA MET A 262 4.89 10.11 3.26
C MET A 262 6.32 9.54 3.25
N ALA A 263 6.89 9.25 4.43
CA ALA A 263 8.24 8.71 4.57
C ALA A 263 8.39 7.30 4.03
N GLN A 264 7.37 6.44 4.21
CA GLN A 264 7.31 5.11 3.61
C GLN A 264 7.26 5.19 2.08
N THR A 265 6.53 6.16 1.54
CA THR A 265 6.50 6.41 0.10
C THR A 265 7.87 6.84 -0.42
N MET A 266 8.49 7.83 0.23
CA MET A 266 9.83 8.31 -0.14
C MET A 266 10.84 7.16 -0.06
N THR A 267 10.83 6.37 1.02
CA THR A 267 11.72 5.21 1.21
C THR A 267 11.55 4.17 0.11
N SER A 268 10.32 3.93 -0.34
CA SER A 268 10.05 3.04 -1.47
C SER A 268 10.66 3.57 -2.78
N ILE A 269 10.62 4.89 -3.01
CA ILE A 269 11.24 5.54 -4.18
C ILE A 269 12.76 5.43 -4.11
N LEU A 270 13.36 5.67 -2.94
CA LEU A 270 14.81 5.55 -2.75
C LEU A 270 15.28 4.11 -2.97
N ARG A 271 14.55 3.13 -2.44
CA ARG A 271 14.77 1.70 -2.68
C ARG A 271 14.83 1.40 -4.18
N GLU A 272 13.86 1.87 -4.94
CA GLU A 272 13.80 1.67 -6.39
C GLU A 272 15.02 2.28 -7.10
N ARG A 273 15.40 3.52 -6.71
CA ARG A 273 16.62 4.15 -7.25
C ARG A 273 17.89 3.38 -6.92
N MET A 274 17.99 2.85 -5.70
CA MET A 274 19.13 2.03 -5.27
C MET A 274 19.20 0.69 -6.02
N THR A 275 18.07 0.14 -6.46
CA THR A 275 18.05 -1.09 -7.27
C THR A 275 18.44 -0.82 -8.73
N HIS A 276 17.94 0.26 -9.33
CA HIS A 276 17.98 0.44 -10.79
C HIS A 276 18.87 1.59 -11.30
N VAL A 277 19.20 2.57 -10.45
CA VAL A 277 19.78 3.85 -10.89
C VAL A 277 21.12 4.14 -10.21
N ILE A 278 21.30 3.76 -8.94
CA ILE A 278 22.48 4.09 -8.14
C ILE A 278 23.17 2.80 -7.66
N PRO A 279 24.45 2.56 -7.98
CA PRO A 279 25.17 1.41 -7.44
C PRO A 279 25.31 1.52 -5.91
N VAL A 280 24.74 0.56 -5.18
CA VAL A 280 24.84 0.48 -3.70
C VAL A 280 26.12 -0.22 -3.30
N LEU A 281 27.19 0.57 -3.21
CA LEU A 281 28.46 0.14 -2.62
C LEU A 281 28.45 0.42 -1.10
N PRO A 282 29.14 -0.39 -0.29
CA PRO A 282 29.44 -0.03 1.09
C PRO A 282 30.15 1.33 1.13
N ARG A 283 29.67 2.23 1.98
CA ARG A 283 30.19 3.61 2.12
C ARG A 283 30.56 3.89 3.57
N PRO A 284 31.73 3.38 4.03
CA PRO A 284 32.16 3.55 5.42
C PRO A 284 32.35 5.02 5.83
N ASP A 285 32.64 5.88 4.86
CA ASP A 285 32.76 7.33 5.03
C ASP A 285 31.46 8.01 5.52
N LEU A 286 30.31 7.32 5.39
CA LEU A 286 29.01 7.82 5.83
C LEU A 286 28.59 7.32 7.22
N PHE A 287 29.28 6.31 7.78
CA PHE A 287 28.95 5.76 9.10
C PHE A 287 29.01 6.81 10.22
N PRO A 288 30.04 7.68 10.29
CA PRO A 288 30.09 8.72 11.32
C PRO A 288 28.88 9.66 11.30
N LEU A 289 28.31 9.94 10.12
CA LEU A 289 27.16 10.82 9.99
C LEU A 289 25.87 10.16 10.51
N ARG A 290 25.67 8.86 10.23
CA ARG A 290 24.54 8.11 10.78
C ARG A 290 24.62 8.02 12.31
N ARG A 291 25.82 7.76 12.85
CA ARG A 291 26.06 7.78 14.30
C ARG A 291 25.81 9.15 14.92
N ARG A 292 26.18 10.24 14.23
CA ARG A 292 25.90 11.60 14.68
C ARG A 292 24.40 11.88 14.78
N VAL A 293 23.58 11.39 13.84
CA VAL A 293 22.12 11.49 13.93
C VAL A 293 21.60 10.82 15.21
N VAL A 294 22.01 9.58 15.49
CA VAL A 294 21.61 8.84 16.70
C VAL A 294 22.05 9.59 17.97
N HIS A 295 23.30 10.06 18.00
CA HIS A 295 23.84 10.81 19.12
C HIS A 295 23.04 12.09 19.41
N CYS A 296 22.70 12.86 18.38
CA CYS A 296 21.88 14.06 18.52
C CYS A 296 20.45 13.73 18.99
N LEU A 297 19.82 12.68 18.45
CA LEU A 297 18.49 12.22 18.91
C LEU A 297 18.49 11.88 20.41
N ARG A 298 19.48 11.14 20.90
CA ARG A 298 19.63 10.80 22.33
C ARG A 298 19.79 12.03 23.22
N ARG A 299 20.48 13.05 22.71
CA ARG A 299 20.67 14.33 23.39
C ARG A 299 19.50 15.29 23.22
N ARG A 300 18.45 14.88 22.49
CA ARG A 300 17.29 15.71 22.15
C ARG A 300 17.70 16.99 21.39
N ASP A 301 18.82 16.92 20.67
CA ASP A 301 19.39 17.99 19.85
C ASP A 301 18.85 17.88 18.42
N ALA A 302 17.68 18.50 18.20
CA ALA A 302 16.99 18.42 16.92
C ALA A 302 17.78 19.07 15.78
N ASP A 303 18.40 20.23 16.01
CA ASP A 303 19.15 20.94 14.98
C ASP A 303 20.42 20.19 14.60
N GLY A 304 21.12 19.60 15.57
CA GLY A 304 22.28 18.74 15.31
C GLY A 304 21.92 17.48 14.52
N ALA A 305 20.77 16.85 14.82
CA ALA A 305 20.28 15.68 14.10
C ALA A 305 19.94 16.03 12.64
N VAL A 306 19.22 17.13 12.43
CA VAL A 306 18.87 17.62 11.08
C VAL A 306 20.13 17.96 10.29
N ALA A 307 21.09 18.68 10.88
CA ALA A 307 22.35 19.02 10.22
C ALA A 307 23.19 17.79 9.87
N ALA A 308 23.19 16.75 10.71
CA ALA A 308 23.89 15.49 10.43
C ALA A 308 23.25 14.74 9.25
N LEU A 309 21.92 14.72 9.17
CA LEU A 309 21.19 14.12 8.06
C LEU A 309 21.41 14.91 6.76
N ASP A 310 21.41 16.24 6.84
CA ASP A 310 21.65 17.12 5.72
C ASP A 310 23.04 16.85 5.09
N GLU A 311 24.07 16.72 5.92
CA GLU A 311 25.41 16.36 5.49
C GLU A 311 25.46 14.94 4.88
N LEU A 312 24.72 13.98 5.46
CA LEU A 312 24.62 12.60 4.96
C LEU A 312 24.05 12.58 3.54
N ILE A 313 22.93 13.26 3.28
CA ILE A 313 22.30 13.32 1.96
C ILE A 313 23.23 14.02 0.96
N THR A 314 23.93 15.07 1.38
CA THR A 314 24.90 15.79 0.52
C THR A 314 26.06 14.89 0.08
N LYS A 315 26.64 14.10 1.00
CA LYS A 315 27.72 13.16 0.65
C LYS A 315 27.24 11.99 -0.20
N LEU A 316 26.04 11.48 0.05
CA LEU A 316 25.42 10.45 -0.80
C LEU A 316 25.33 10.92 -2.27
N ARG A 317 25.09 12.21 -2.51
CA ARG A 317 24.99 12.78 -3.87
C ARG A 317 26.33 13.03 -4.55
N LYS A 318 27.33 13.58 -3.85
CA LYS A 318 28.62 13.98 -4.47
C LYS A 318 29.36 12.84 -5.15
N ASP A 319 29.12 11.61 -4.70
CA ASP A 319 29.82 10.42 -5.15
C ASP A 319 28.91 9.45 -5.91
N ALA A 320 27.67 9.86 -6.23
CA ALA A 320 26.79 9.11 -7.12
C ALA A 320 27.21 9.38 -8.58
N PRO A 321 27.39 8.34 -9.43
CA PRO A 321 27.70 8.55 -10.83
C PRO A 321 26.60 9.41 -11.47
N VAL A 322 26.99 10.49 -12.13
CA VAL A 322 26.05 11.32 -12.92
C VAL A 322 25.45 10.41 -13.98
N ALA A 323 24.14 10.21 -13.95
CA ALA A 323 23.44 9.48 -15.00
C ALA A 323 23.70 10.21 -16.34
N SER A 324 24.43 9.57 -17.24
CA SER A 324 24.67 10.08 -18.59
C SER A 324 23.34 10.11 -19.34
N PRO A 325 22.97 11.21 -20.02
CA PRO A 325 21.81 11.24 -20.90
C PRO A 325 22.17 10.55 -22.22
N ALA A 326 22.09 9.21 -22.25
CA ALA A 326 22.10 8.40 -23.47
C ALA A 326 21.39 7.07 -23.13
N ALA A 327 20.35 6.59 -23.82
CA ALA A 327 19.95 6.79 -25.21
C ALA A 327 18.41 6.78 -25.33
N ALA A 328 17.87 7.86 -25.91
CA ALA A 328 16.62 7.80 -26.65
C ALA A 328 17.01 7.86 -28.13
N ALA A 329 17.09 6.68 -28.74
CA ALA A 329 17.11 6.46 -30.18
C ALA A 329 16.07 5.38 -30.47
#